data_AF-A0A914EC47-F1
#
_entry.id   AF-A0A914EC47-F1
#
_cell.length_a   1.000
_cell.length_b   1.000
_cell.length_c   1.000
_cell.angle_alpha   90.00
_cell.angle_beta   90.00
_cell.angle_gamma   90.00
#
_symmetry.space_group_name_H-M   'P 1'
#
loop_
_entity.id
_entity.type
_entity.pdbx_description
1 polymer ?
#
loop_
_entity_poly.entity_id
_entity_poly.type
_entity_poly.pdbx_seq_one_letter_code
_entity_poly.pdbx_strand_id
1 'polypeptide(L)'
;MKLLDFLVFLGLQLFGIFGTMKKLEAMKTDKRGRKKTARNRRNIQRAKGMIQRSPMTKANSTRKLAKKFKASQESARQILREDLGLKPYKFLKRQMLTAAVKLKRIDRALALYQRFSRDRH
;
A
#
# COMPACT_ATOMS: atom_id res chain seq x y z
N MET A 1 14.90 -17.51 38.02
CA MET A 1 15.17 -16.10 38.35
C MET A 1 14.27 -15.22 37.51
N LYS A 2 13.54 -14.27 38.09
CA LYS A 2 12.70 -13.36 37.30
C LYS A 2 13.61 -12.30 36.66
N LEU A 3 13.27 -11.83 35.46
CA LEU A 3 14.08 -10.88 34.69
C LEU A 3 14.42 -9.59 35.50
N LEU A 4 13.51 -9.19 36.40
CA LEU A 4 13.73 -8.07 37.32
C LEU A 4 14.88 -8.32 38.30
N ASP A 5 15.01 -9.55 38.80
CA ASP A 5 16.03 -9.90 39.79
C ASP A 5 17.44 -9.82 39.18
N PHE A 6 17.58 -10.16 37.89
CA PHE A 6 18.83 -10.06 37.12
C PHE A 6 19.22 -8.61 36.81
N LEU A 7 18.24 -7.75 36.55
CA LEU A 7 18.46 -6.32 36.26
C LEU A 7 18.86 -5.52 37.51
N VAL A 8 18.28 -5.85 38.67
CA VAL A 8 18.70 -5.30 39.97
C VAL A 8 20.10 -5.79 40.34
N PHE A 9 20.43 -7.05 40.07
CA PHE A 9 21.77 -7.62 40.26
C PHE A 9 22.86 -6.92 39.43
N LEU A 10 22.54 -6.46 38.22
CA LEU A 10 23.42 -5.64 37.37
C LEU A 10 23.52 -4.16 37.79
N GLY A 11 22.89 -3.75 38.89
CA GLY A 11 22.93 -2.38 39.42
C GLY A 11 22.09 -1.36 38.64
N LEU A 12 21.22 -1.81 37.72
CA LEU A 12 20.34 -0.92 36.97
C LEU A 12 19.13 -0.53 37.83
N GLN A 13 19.04 0.75 38.20
CA GLN A 13 17.85 1.28 38.88
C GLN A 13 16.59 1.08 38.02
N LEU A 14 15.57 0.46 38.60
CA LEU A 14 14.26 0.21 37.97
C LEU A 14 13.64 1.45 37.32
N PHE A 15 13.86 2.63 37.91
CA PHE A 15 13.39 3.92 37.40
C PHE A 15 14.05 4.31 36.06
N GLY A 16 15.33 4.00 35.90
CA GLY A 16 16.07 4.20 34.65
C GLY A 16 15.56 3.31 33.53
N ILE A 17 15.23 2.05 33.85
CA ILE A 17 14.66 1.08 32.89
C ILE A 17 13.26 1.52 32.43
N PHE A 18 12.40 1.97 33.35
CA PHE A 18 11.09 2.51 32.98
C PHE A 18 11.21 3.77 32.12
N GLY A 19 12.14 4.66 32.45
CA GLY A 19 12.42 5.86 31.68
C GLY A 19 12.91 5.57 30.26
N THR A 20 13.80 4.58 30.08
CA THR A 20 14.30 4.16 28.77
C THR A 20 13.24 3.45 27.95
N MET A 21 12.42 2.59 28.56
CA MET A 21 11.26 1.96 27.92
C MET A 21 10.25 3.00 27.43
N LYS A 22 9.94 4.00 28.26
CA LYS A 22 9.04 5.12 27.89
C LYS A 22 9.64 5.98 26.78
N LYS A 23 10.95 6.23 26.79
CA LYS A 23 11.67 6.90 25.69
C LYS A 23 11.66 6.07 24.40
N LEU A 24 11.79 4.75 24.47
CA LEU A 24 11.73 3.83 23.33
C LEU A 24 10.34 3.81 22.70
N GLU A 25 9.29 3.79 23.52
CA GLU A 25 7.91 3.94 23.03
C GLU A 25 7.66 5.32 22.41
N ALA A 26 8.14 6.39 23.06
CA ALA A 26 8.04 7.74 22.52
C ALA A 26 8.80 7.87 21.17
N MET A 27 10.01 7.31 21.07
CA MET A 27 10.83 7.28 19.85
C MET A 27 10.14 6.54 18.69
N LYS A 28 9.39 5.45 18.96
CA LYS A 28 8.59 4.78 17.92
C LYS A 28 7.50 5.68 17.33
N THR A 29 6.97 6.62 18.12
CA THR A 29 5.90 7.54 17.69
C THR A 29 6.42 8.87 17.15
N ASP A 30 7.66 9.23 17.46
CA ASP A 30 8.25 10.52 17.16
C ASP A 30 8.68 10.62 15.69
N LYS A 31 7.74 11.01 14.82
CA LYS A 31 8.03 11.41 13.43
C LYS A 31 8.66 12.81 13.44
N ARG A 32 9.89 12.93 13.93
CA ARG A 32 10.67 14.18 13.99
C ARG A 32 11.11 14.58 12.58
N GLY A 33 10.24 15.27 11.87
CA GLY A 33 10.52 15.80 10.53
C GLY A 33 9.59 16.94 10.17
N ARG A 34 10.01 17.77 9.21
CA ARG A 34 9.19 18.86 8.69
C ARG A 34 7.86 18.32 8.18
N LYS A 35 6.74 18.90 8.64
CA LYS A 35 5.40 18.51 8.18
C LYS A 35 5.32 18.62 6.66
N LYS A 36 4.88 17.53 6.00
CA LYS A 36 4.69 17.52 4.55
C LYS A 36 3.44 18.33 4.20
N THR A 37 3.61 19.42 3.46
CA THR A 37 2.52 20.32 3.07
C THR A 37 1.68 19.74 1.93
N ALA A 38 2.34 19.24 0.88
CA ALA A 38 1.68 18.69 -0.31
C ALA A 38 1.14 17.27 -0.09
N ARG A 39 1.89 16.40 0.60
CA ARG A 39 1.52 15.01 0.95
C ARG A 39 0.76 14.91 2.27
N ASN A 40 -0.25 15.76 2.42
CA ASN A 40 -1.13 15.73 3.59
C ASN A 40 -2.24 14.68 3.41
N ARG A 41 -2.85 14.25 4.52
CA ARG A 41 -3.91 13.23 4.53
C ARG A 41 -5.10 13.59 3.63
N ARG A 42 -5.47 14.87 3.57
CA ARG A 42 -6.58 15.39 2.76
C ARG A 42 -6.33 15.17 1.27
N ASN A 43 -5.14 15.51 0.79
CA ASN A 43 -4.73 15.34 -0.60
C ASN A 43 -4.64 13.86 -0.98
N ILE A 44 -4.11 13.02 -0.09
CA ILE A 44 -4.04 11.57 -0.29
C ILE A 44 -5.44 10.97 -0.43
N GLN A 45 -6.37 11.29 0.49
CA GLN A 45 -7.75 10.81 0.43
C GLN A 45 -8.48 11.33 -0.82
N ARG A 46 -8.26 12.59 -1.20
CA ARG A 46 -8.85 13.16 -2.41
C ARG A 46 -8.34 12.46 -3.66
N ALA A 47 -7.04 12.21 -3.76
CA ALA A 47 -6.45 11.43 -4.84
C ALA A 47 -7.03 10.01 -4.90
N LYS A 48 -7.12 9.32 -3.76
CA LYS A 48 -7.73 7.99 -3.65
C LYS A 48 -9.16 7.96 -4.20
N GLY A 49 -10.02 8.88 -3.75
CA GLY A 49 -11.41 8.95 -4.20
C GLY A 49 -11.55 9.30 -5.68
N MET A 50 -10.65 10.13 -6.24
CA MET A 50 -10.67 10.44 -7.68
C MET A 50 -10.31 9.22 -8.53
N ILE A 51 -9.33 8.43 -8.10
CA ILE A 51 -8.86 7.25 -8.81
C ILE A 51 -9.90 6.13 -8.74
N GLN A 52 -10.53 5.93 -7.57
CA GLN A 52 -11.59 4.94 -7.40
C GLN A 52 -12.81 5.22 -8.30
N ARG A 53 -13.21 6.49 -8.43
CA ARG A 53 -14.35 6.86 -9.30
C ARG A 53 -14.05 6.67 -10.78
N SER A 54 -12.83 6.96 -11.22
CA SER A 54 -12.51 6.97 -12.65
C SER A 54 -11.05 6.57 -12.92
N PRO A 55 -10.70 5.28 -12.80
CA PRO A 55 -9.30 4.84 -12.78
C PRO A 55 -8.55 5.09 -14.09
N MET A 56 -9.26 5.18 -15.22
CA MET A 56 -8.65 5.26 -16.56
C MET A 56 -8.63 6.66 -17.17
N THR A 57 -9.17 7.67 -16.49
CA THR A 57 -9.37 9.00 -17.10
C THR A 57 -8.09 9.82 -17.09
N LYS A 58 -7.77 10.50 -18.21
CA LYS A 58 -6.67 11.48 -18.31
C LYS A 58 -6.76 12.59 -17.24
N ALA A 59 -7.95 12.84 -16.69
CA ALA A 59 -8.20 13.74 -15.57
C ALA A 59 -7.45 13.37 -14.28
N ASN A 60 -7.04 12.10 -14.14
CA ASN A 60 -6.26 11.58 -13.03
C ASN A 60 -4.75 11.49 -13.32
N SER A 61 -4.29 12.05 -14.44
CA SER A 61 -2.85 12.18 -14.70
C SER A 61 -2.15 13.04 -13.63
N THR A 62 -0.87 12.75 -13.37
CA THR A 62 -0.02 13.48 -12.40
C THR A 62 -0.09 14.99 -12.60
N ARG A 63 0.02 15.47 -13.85
CA ARG A 63 -0.10 16.89 -14.19
C ARG A 63 -1.43 17.50 -13.75
N LYS A 64 -2.55 16.80 -13.97
CA LYS A 64 -3.88 17.30 -13.61
C LYS A 64 -4.13 17.24 -12.09
N LEU A 65 -3.63 16.20 -11.43
CA LEU A 65 -3.64 16.10 -9.97
C LEU A 65 -2.83 17.23 -9.32
N ALA A 66 -1.63 17.50 -9.82
CA ALA A 66 -0.79 18.59 -9.37
C ALA A 66 -1.50 19.95 -9.46
N LYS A 67 -2.14 20.25 -10.60
CA LYS A 67 -2.94 21.47 -10.76
C LYS A 67 -4.11 21.55 -9.76
N LYS A 68 -4.81 20.43 -9.52
CA LYS A 68 -5.93 20.36 -8.56
C LYS A 68 -5.50 20.51 -7.11
N PHE A 69 -4.34 19.99 -6.76
CA PHE A 69 -3.80 20.04 -5.40
C PHE A 69 -2.93 21.26 -5.14
N LYS A 70 -2.71 22.12 -6.15
CA LYS A 70 -1.77 23.26 -6.11
C LYS A 70 -0.40 22.83 -5.59
N ALA A 71 0.07 21.68 -6.06
CA ALA A 71 1.33 21.06 -5.64
C ALA A 71 2.21 20.78 -6.86
N SER A 72 3.49 20.50 -6.63
CA SER A 72 4.40 20.09 -7.70
C SER A 72 3.98 18.74 -8.29
N GLN A 73 4.33 18.50 -9.57
CA GLN A 73 4.07 17.22 -10.22
C GLN A 73 4.78 16.06 -9.51
N GLU A 74 5.98 16.30 -8.97
CA GLU A 74 6.71 15.31 -8.18
C GLU A 74 5.97 14.93 -6.89
N SER A 75 5.42 15.91 -6.18
CA SER A 75 4.62 15.63 -4.99
C SER A 75 3.40 14.78 -5.33
N ALA A 76 2.70 15.11 -6.42
CA ALA A 76 1.57 14.32 -6.89
C ALA A 76 2.00 12.89 -7.30
N ARG A 77 3.16 12.73 -7.94
CA ARG A 77 3.71 11.41 -8.29
C ARG A 77 4.05 10.59 -7.05
N GLN A 78 4.65 11.20 -6.03
CA GLN A 78 4.91 10.53 -4.75
C GLN A 78 3.62 10.10 -4.04
N ILE A 79 2.56 10.92 -4.06
CA ILE A 79 1.25 10.51 -3.53
C ILE A 79 0.76 9.23 -4.21
N LEU A 80 0.83 9.18 -5.55
CA LEU A 80 0.39 8.00 -6.29
C LEU A 80 1.26 6.77 -5.98
N ARG A 81 2.58 6.93 -6.02
CA ARG A 81 3.53 5.81 -5.92
C ARG A 81 3.73 5.32 -4.50
N GLU A 82 3.99 6.21 -3.56
CA GLU A 82 4.35 5.86 -2.18
C GLU A 82 3.13 5.76 -1.27
N ASP A 83 2.22 6.75 -1.33
CA ASP A 83 1.09 6.79 -0.39
C ASP A 83 -0.08 5.90 -0.84
N LEU A 84 -0.29 5.76 -2.16
CA LEU A 84 -1.35 4.92 -2.73
C LEU A 84 -0.86 3.60 -3.33
N GLY A 85 0.45 3.38 -3.40
CA GLY A 85 1.04 2.14 -3.94
C GLY A 85 0.74 1.89 -5.42
N LEU A 86 0.34 2.92 -6.17
CA LEU A 86 -0.04 2.78 -7.57
C LEU A 86 1.19 2.72 -8.46
N LYS A 87 1.21 1.70 -9.31
CA LYS A 87 2.25 1.52 -10.30
C LYS A 87 1.81 2.14 -11.64
N PRO A 88 2.76 2.68 -12.44
CA PRO A 88 2.47 3.35 -13.71
C PRO A 88 2.19 2.35 -14.84
N TYR A 89 1.46 1.26 -14.56
CA TYR A 89 1.16 0.26 -15.58
C TYR A 89 -0.02 0.70 -16.45
N LYS A 90 0.14 0.49 -17.76
CA LYS A 90 -0.95 0.68 -18.71
C LYS A 90 -1.92 -0.49 -18.57
N PHE A 91 -3.21 -0.19 -18.55
CA PHE A 91 -4.23 -1.22 -18.67
C PHE A 91 -4.13 -1.88 -20.06
N LEU A 92 -4.07 -3.21 -20.07
CA LEU A 92 -4.08 -3.98 -21.31
C LEU A 92 -5.52 -4.10 -21.81
N LYS A 93 -5.75 -3.78 -23.08
CA LYS A 93 -7.02 -4.08 -23.75
C LYS A 93 -7.16 -5.60 -23.84
N ARG A 94 -8.30 -6.13 -23.40
CA ARG A 94 -8.63 -7.55 -23.47
C ARG A 94 -10.03 -7.70 -24.07
N GLN A 95 -10.30 -8.88 -24.64
CA GLN A 95 -11.62 -9.21 -25.15
C GLN A 95 -12.64 -9.23 -23.98
N MET A 96 -13.80 -8.62 -24.20
CA MET A 96 -14.91 -8.70 -23.26
C MET A 96 -15.53 -10.10 -23.34
N LEU A 97 -15.49 -10.86 -22.24
CA LEU A 97 -16.04 -12.21 -22.18
C LEU A 97 -17.45 -12.17 -21.61
N THR A 98 -18.42 -12.73 -22.34
CA THR A 98 -19.76 -12.98 -21.81
C THR A 98 -19.72 -14.08 -20.74
N ALA A 99 -20.75 -14.14 -19.89
CA ALA A 99 -20.83 -15.16 -18.84
C ALA A 99 -20.77 -16.58 -19.42
N ALA A 100 -21.47 -16.84 -20.52
CA ALA A 100 -21.45 -18.13 -21.22
C ALA A 100 -20.04 -18.50 -21.72
N VAL A 101 -19.28 -17.54 -22.26
CA VAL A 101 -17.91 -17.79 -22.73
C VAL A 101 -16.96 -18.07 -21.56
N LYS A 102 -17.15 -17.43 -20.40
CA LYS A 102 -16.35 -17.71 -19.20
C LYS A 102 -16.57 -19.14 -18.71
N LEU A 103 -17.81 -19.61 -18.65
CA LEU A 103 -18.15 -20.99 -18.28
C LEU A 103 -17.46 -22.00 -19.20
N LYS A 104 -17.64 -21.86 -20.52
CA LYS A 104 -17.00 -22.73 -21.51
C LYS A 104 -15.47 -22.79 -21.37
N ARG A 105 -14.83 -21.69 -20.98
CA ARG A 105 -13.37 -21.65 -20.73
C ARG A 105 -12.98 -22.44 -19.50
N ILE A 106 -13.75 -22.35 -18.42
CA ILE A 106 -13.52 -23.10 -17.18
C ILE A 106 -13.69 -24.60 -17.44
N ASP A 107 -14.79 -25.00 -18.07
CA ASP A 107 -15.08 -26.41 -18.36
C ASP A 107 -13.97 -27.04 -19.21
N ARG A 108 -13.54 -26.32 -20.26
CA ARG A 108 -12.43 -26.77 -21.12
C ARG A 108 -11.12 -26.84 -20.36
N ALA A 109 -10.81 -25.87 -19.51
CA ALA A 109 -9.57 -25.87 -18.72
C ALA A 109 -9.54 -27.05 -17.73
N LEU A 110 -10.65 -27.34 -17.06
CA LEU A 110 -10.77 -28.49 -16.16
C LEU A 110 -10.66 -29.82 -16.91
N ALA A 111 -11.34 -29.96 -18.05
CA ALA A 111 -11.26 -31.17 -18.85
C ALA A 111 -9.83 -31.42 -19.38
N LEU A 112 -9.14 -30.37 -19.85
CA LEU A 112 -7.74 -30.48 -20.27
C LEU A 112 -6.83 -30.82 -19.10
N TYR A 113 -7.00 -30.16 -17.96
CA TYR A 113 -6.24 -30.46 -16.75
C TYR A 113 -6.40 -31.93 -16.33
N GLN A 114 -7.63 -32.44 -16.27
CA GLN A 114 -7.90 -33.85 -15.93
C GLN A 114 -7.37 -34.84 -16.97
N ARG A 115 -7.32 -34.47 -18.24
CA ARG A 115 -6.76 -35.31 -19.30
C ARG A 115 -5.24 -35.43 -19.13
N PHE A 116 -4.56 -34.30 -18.98
CA PHE A 116 -3.10 -34.26 -18.85
C PHE A 116 -2.61 -34.71 -17.47
N SER A 117 -3.39 -34.55 -16.41
CA SER A 117 -3.04 -35.10 -15.09
C SER A 117 -3.16 -36.63 -15.02
N ARG A 118 -3.73 -37.26 -16.05
CA ARG A 118 -3.88 -38.71 -16.16
C ARG A 118 -2.94 -39.32 -17.23
N ASP A 119 -1.96 -38.55 -17.73
CA ASP A 119 -1.02 -38.94 -18.81
C ASP A 119 -1.70 -39.52 -20.07
N ARG A 120 -2.96 -39.14 -20.32
CA ARG A 120 -3.70 -39.54 -21.52
C ARG A 120 -3.48 -38.50 -22.60
N HIS A 121 -2.41 -38.69 -23.36
CA HIS A 121 -2.05 -37.86 -24.50
C HIS A 121 -3.06 -37.90 -25.65
#